data_AF-A0A821A383-F1
#
_entry.id   AF-A0A821A383-F1
#
_cell.length_a   1.000
_cell.length_b   1.000
_cell.length_c   1.000
_cell.angle_alpha   90.00
_cell.angle_beta   90.00
_cell.angle_gamma   90.00
#
_symmetry.space_group_name_H-M   'P 1'
#
loop_
_entity.id
_entity.type
_entity.pdbx_description
1 polymer ?
#
loop_
_entity_poly.entity_id
_entity_poly.type
_entity_poly.pdbx_seq_one_letter_code
_entity_poly.pdbx_strand_id
1 'polypeptide(L)'
;QEENLLRRSNYYQSLDIEISDNDASERLHCDDKCKLEQISKGDSFYPMDEFGAIYTTGITVFRQTEVNGYAFMRNPLYNVSTLAMAAHREPKLKNNKTLANKFA
;
A
#
# COMPACT_ATOMS: atom_id res chain seq x y z
N GLN A 1 9.59 -4.23 5.33
CA GLN A 1 9.31 -2.79 5.16
C GLN A 1 7.83 -2.49 5.31
N GLU A 2 6.96 -3.17 4.55
CA GLU A 2 5.50 -3.03 4.64
C GLU A 2 4.94 -3.27 6.05
N GLU A 3 5.33 -4.37 6.70
CA GLU A 3 4.93 -4.67 8.07
C GLU A 3 5.22 -3.51 9.05
N ASN A 4 6.33 -2.81 8.86
CA ASN A 4 6.73 -1.66 9.67
C ASN A 4 5.78 -0.46 9.45
N LEU A 5 5.23 -0.29 8.24
CA LEU A 5 4.21 0.73 7.96
C LEU A 5 2.89 0.35 8.63
N LEU A 6 2.43 -0.89 8.45
CA LEU A 6 1.18 -1.39 9.03
C LEU A 6 1.18 -1.32 10.56
N ARG A 7 2.31 -1.66 11.19
CA ARG A 7 2.44 -1.56 12.65
C ARG A 7 2.41 -0.13 13.17
N ARG A 8 2.76 0.86 12.35
CA ARG A 8 2.96 2.26 12.80
C ARG A 8 1.83 3.21 12.48
N SER A 9 0.95 2.81 11.59
CA SER A 9 -0.11 3.65 11.06
C SER A 9 -1.44 2.90 10.97
N ASN A 10 -2.48 3.60 10.55
CA ASN A 10 -3.76 3.02 10.22
C ASN A 10 -3.85 2.62 8.73
N TYR A 11 -2.71 2.50 8.04
CA TYR A 11 -2.66 2.19 6.60
C TYR A 11 -3.39 0.89 6.24
N TYR A 12 -3.36 -0.11 7.12
CA TYR A 12 -4.05 -1.38 6.86
C TYR A 12 -5.56 -1.20 6.58
N GLN A 13 -6.20 -0.16 7.11
CA GLN A 13 -7.62 0.13 6.87
C GLN A 13 -7.91 0.45 5.40
N SER A 14 -6.94 0.96 4.64
CA SER A 14 -7.13 1.23 3.22
C SER A 14 -6.94 0.00 2.34
N LEU A 15 -6.23 -1.02 2.84
CA LEU A 15 -5.89 -2.24 2.09
C LEU A 15 -6.86 -3.38 2.38
N ASP A 16 -7.22 -3.55 3.65
CA ASP A 16 -8.05 -4.65 4.11
C ASP A 16 -9.53 -4.24 4.12
N ILE A 17 -10.33 -4.88 3.26
CA ILE A 17 -11.75 -4.58 3.13
C ILE A 17 -12.56 -5.13 4.30
N GLU A 18 -12.15 -6.25 4.88
CA GLU A 18 -12.89 -6.90 5.96
C GLU A 18 -12.77 -6.13 7.27
N ILE A 19 -11.64 -5.44 7.46
CA ILE A 19 -11.34 -4.68 8.68
C ILE A 19 -11.71 -3.19 8.55
N SER A 20 -11.89 -2.69 7.33
CA SER A 20 -12.26 -1.29 7.09
C SER A 20 -13.70 -0.99 7.51
N ASP A 21 -13.90 0.11 8.23
CA ASP A 21 -15.23 0.68 8.42
C ASP A 21 -15.80 1.10 7.06
N ASN A 22 -17.00 0.61 6.73
CA ASN A 22 -17.62 0.73 5.41
C ASN A 22 -17.89 2.18 4.96
N ASP A 23 -17.92 3.12 5.90
CA ASP A 23 -18.21 4.54 5.63
C ASP A 23 -16.95 5.42 5.66
N ALA A 24 -15.78 4.85 5.97
CA ALA A 24 -14.59 5.63 6.32
C ALA A 24 -13.67 5.97 5.13
N SER A 25 -13.84 5.35 3.96
CA SER A 25 -12.90 5.53 2.85
C SER A 25 -13.55 5.37 1.48
N GLU A 26 -13.43 6.40 0.64
CA GLU A 26 -13.76 6.33 -0.78
C GLU A 26 -12.71 5.48 -1.51
N ARG A 27 -13.16 4.52 -2.30
CA ARG A 27 -12.29 3.58 -3.03
C ARG A 27 -12.65 3.61 -4.51
N LEU A 28 -11.65 3.93 -5.32
CA LEU A 28 -11.77 4.04 -6.76
C LEU A 28 -10.76 3.11 -7.43
N HIS A 29 -11.21 2.41 -8.45
CA HIS A 29 -10.37 1.63 -9.35
C HIS A 29 -10.14 2.44 -10.62
N CYS A 30 -8.89 2.50 -11.09
CA CYS A 30 -8.52 3.11 -12.35
C CYS A 30 -8.15 2.01 -13.34
N ASP A 31 -8.88 1.92 -14.45
CA ASP A 31 -8.60 0.95 -15.52
C ASP A 31 -7.51 1.43 -16.50
N ASP A 32 -7.20 0.59 -17.49
CA ASP A 32 -6.24 0.88 -18.57
C ASP A 32 -6.65 2.07 -19.46
N LYS A 33 -7.91 2.50 -19.38
CA LYS A 33 -8.47 3.66 -20.10
C LYS A 33 -8.51 4.91 -19.23
N CYS A 34 -7.88 4.88 -18.05
CA CYS A 34 -7.86 5.96 -17.07
C CYS A 34 -9.27 6.31 -16.54
N LYS A 35 -10.21 5.37 -16.57
CA LYS A 35 -11.55 5.58 -16.04
C LYS A 35 -11.59 5.18 -14.57
N LEU A 36 -12.11 6.09 -13.74
CA LEU A 36 -12.32 5.85 -12.32
C LEU A 36 -13.70 5.23 -12.10
N GLU A 37 -13.73 4.05 -11.50
CA GLU A 37 -14.95 3.35 -11.12
C GLU A 37 -14.98 3.10 -9.62
N GLN A 38 -16.15 3.26 -9.00
CA GLN A 38 -16.31 2.99 -7.59
C GLN A 38 -16.29 1.48 -7.33
N ILE A 39 -15.45 1.06 -6.39
CA ILE A 39 -15.30 -0.34 -6.04
C ILE A 39 -16.48 -0.76 -5.17
N SER A 40 -17.16 -1.85 -5.54
CA SER A 40 -18.29 -2.39 -4.79
C SER A 40 -17.83 -3.26 -3.60
N LYS A 41 -18.68 -3.41 -2.58
CA LYS A 41 -18.37 -4.18 -1.37
C LYS A 41 -18.13 -5.66 -1.72
N GLY A 42 -16.88 -6.08 -1.67
CA GLY A 42 -16.47 -7.48 -1.86
C GLY A 42 -15.16 -7.65 -2.66
N ASP A 43 -14.83 -6.68 -3.50
CA ASP A 43 -13.65 -6.75 -4.36
C ASP A 43 -12.43 -6.13 -3.66
N SER A 44 -11.59 -6.98 -3.07
CA SER A 44 -10.28 -6.56 -2.56
C SER A 44 -9.24 -6.57 -3.66
N PHE A 45 -8.56 -5.44 -3.84
CA PHE A 45 -7.40 -5.32 -4.74
C PHE A 45 -6.09 -5.67 -4.03
N TYR A 46 -6.14 -5.93 -2.73
CA TYR A 46 -5.00 -6.36 -1.93
C TYR A 46 -5.22 -7.81 -1.42
N PRO A 47 -4.23 -8.70 -1.54
CA PRO A 47 -2.93 -8.51 -2.20
C PRO A 47 -3.05 -8.35 -3.72
N MET A 48 -2.16 -7.57 -4.33
CA MET A 48 -2.13 -7.36 -5.80
C MET A 48 -1.36 -8.50 -6.48
N ASP A 49 -1.94 -9.11 -7.51
CA ASP A 49 -1.34 -10.27 -8.20
C ASP A 49 -0.11 -9.91 -9.06
N GLU A 50 -0.17 -8.89 -9.95
CA GLU A 50 0.99 -8.33 -10.67
C GLU A 50 0.63 -6.99 -11.36
N PHE A 51 1.58 -6.05 -11.47
CA PHE A 51 1.47 -4.74 -12.17
C PHE A 51 0.28 -3.84 -11.76
N GLY A 52 0.09 -3.64 -10.46
CA GLY A 52 -0.87 -2.68 -9.91
C GLY A 52 -0.22 -1.70 -8.93
N ALA A 53 -0.92 -0.60 -8.67
CA ALA A 53 -0.56 0.35 -7.62
C ALA A 53 -1.80 0.77 -6.83
N ILE A 54 -1.68 0.84 -5.51
CA ILE A 54 -2.69 1.39 -4.62
C ILE A 54 -2.16 2.71 -4.07
N TYR A 55 -2.84 3.80 -4.42
CA TYR A 55 -2.62 5.10 -3.81
C TYR A 55 -3.58 5.28 -2.64
N THR A 56 -3.04 5.71 -1.50
CA THR A 56 -3.83 5.99 -0.30
C THR A 56 -3.37 7.32 0.28
N THR A 57 -4.34 8.15 0.68
CA THR A 57 -4.11 9.44 1.36
C THR A 57 -4.86 9.46 2.69
N GLY A 58 -4.54 10.42 3.56
CA GLY A 58 -5.21 10.56 4.86
C GLY A 58 -4.69 9.59 5.93
N ILE A 59 -3.57 8.92 5.71
CA ILE A 59 -2.99 7.98 6.68
C ILE A 59 -2.42 8.77 7.86
N THR A 60 -2.60 8.22 9.06
CA THR A 60 -1.99 8.72 10.28
C THR A 60 -0.91 7.76 10.76
N VAL A 61 0.31 8.26 10.91
CA VAL A 61 1.43 7.52 11.54
C VAL A 61 1.51 7.95 13.01
N PHE A 62 1.14 7.06 13.91
CA PHE A 62 0.98 7.35 15.33
C PHE A 62 1.92 6.54 16.25
N ARG A 63 2.75 5.66 15.69
CA ARG A 63 3.81 4.96 16.45
C ARG A 63 5.22 5.22 15.92
N GLN A 64 6.16 5.18 16.85
CA GLN A 64 7.59 5.29 16.59
C GLN A 64 8.14 4.08 15.83
N THR A 65 9.43 4.14 15.49
CA THR A 65 10.13 3.08 14.75
C THR A 65 10.33 1.82 15.58
N GLU A 66 10.75 0.75 14.91
CA GLU A 66 11.12 -0.52 15.52
C GLU A 66 12.19 -0.40 16.62
N VAL A 67 13.19 0.48 16.42
CA VAL A 67 14.25 0.75 17.41
C VAL A 67 13.68 1.22 18.75
N ASN A 68 12.54 1.90 18.73
CA ASN A 68 11.85 2.41 19.92
C ASN A 68 10.65 1.54 20.33
N GLY A 69 10.56 0.30 19.83
CA GLY A 69 9.53 -0.67 20.20
C GLY A 69 8.10 -0.26 19.80
N TYR A 70 7.92 0.59 18.79
CA TYR A 70 6.60 1.05 18.34
C TYR A 70 5.78 1.81 19.41
N ALA A 71 6.47 2.54 20.29
CA ALA A 71 5.83 3.43 21.27
C ALA A 71 4.93 4.47 20.59
N PHE A 72 3.86 4.90 21.28
CA PHE A 72 2.99 5.95 20.76
C PHE A 72 3.73 7.29 20.63
N MET A 73 3.48 8.00 19.54
CA MET A 73 4.04 9.32 19.29
C MET A 73 3.24 10.39 20.03
N ARG A 74 3.93 11.35 20.66
CA ARG A 74 3.29 12.53 21.23
C ARG A 74 2.63 13.40 20.15
N ASN A 75 3.27 13.48 18.99
CA ASN A 75 2.80 14.23 17.82
C ASN A 75 2.73 13.26 16.63
N PRO A 76 1.57 12.65 16.34
CA PRO A 76 1.39 11.82 15.16
C PRO A 76 1.59 12.62 13.86
N LEU A 77 1.99 11.93 12.80
CA LEU A 77 2.01 12.49 11.45
C LEU A 77 0.65 12.25 10.81
N TYR A 78 -0.08 13.31 10.50
CA TYR A 78 -1.39 13.26 9.86
C TYR A 78 -1.28 13.47 8.35
N ASN A 79 -2.30 12.98 7.63
CA ASN A 79 -2.46 13.18 6.19
C ASN A 79 -1.24 12.73 5.37
N VAL A 80 -0.65 11.59 5.76
CA VAL A 80 0.41 10.95 5.00
C VAL A 80 -0.21 10.23 3.80
N SER A 81 0.46 10.32 2.65
CA SER A 81 0.11 9.55 1.46
C SER A 81 1.09 8.40 1.25
N THR A 82 0.59 7.28 0.78
CA THR A 82 1.38 6.09 0.44
C THR A 82 1.02 5.58 -0.95
N LEU A 83 2.03 5.08 -1.65
CA LEU A 83 1.87 4.34 -2.90
C LEU A 83 2.41 2.93 -2.67
N ALA A 84 1.54 1.94 -2.62
CA ALA A 84 1.94 0.54 -2.65
C ALA A 84 1.98 0.06 -4.10
N MET A 85 3.08 -0.58 -4.48
CA MET A 85 3.22 -1.22 -5.79
C MET A 85 3.82 -2.60 -5.58
N ALA A 86 3.25 -3.61 -6.23
CA ALA A 86 3.81 -4.94 -6.21
C ALA A 86 5.15 -4.95 -6.95
N ALA A 87 6.24 -5.33 -6.26
CA ALA A 87 7.52 -5.56 -6.90
C ALA A 87 7.47 -6.87 -7.69
N HIS A 88 8.18 -6.94 -8.84
CA HIS A 88 8.28 -8.19 -9.58
C HIS A 88 8.96 -9.25 -8.72
N ARG A 89 8.29 -10.39 -8.54
CA ARG A 89 8.80 -11.50 -7.74
C ARG A 89 9.97 -12.15 -8.46
N GLU A 90 11.10 -12.28 -7.75
CA GLU A 90 12.30 -12.98 -8.24
C GLU A 90 12.73 -12.54 -9.66
N PRO A 91 13.02 -11.24 -9.86
CA PRO A 91 13.36 -10.76 -11.19
C PRO A 91 14.64 -11.43 -11.68
N LYS A 92 14.62 -11.92 -12.93
CA LYS A 92 15.82 -12.51 -13.54
C LYS A 92 16.96 -11.50 -13.52
N LEU A 93 18.08 -11.88 -12.92
CA LEU A 93 19.28 -11.07 -12.84
C LEU A 93 20.27 -11.48 -13.94
N LYS A 94 21.01 -10.52 -14.47
CA LYS A 94 22.21 -10.76 -15.29
C LYS A 94 23.34 -11.32 -14.41
N ASN A 95 24.39 -11.87 -15.03
CA ASN A 95 25.56 -12.41 -14.34
C ASN A 95 26.25 -11.42 -13.38
N ASN A 96 26.08 -10.11 -13.62
CA ASN A 96 26.58 -9.04 -12.76
C ASN A 96 25.60 -8.64 -11.63
N LYS A 97 24.56 -9.45 -11.35
CA LYS A 97 23.49 -9.20 -10.37
C LYS A 97 22.62 -7.96 -10.64
N THR A 98 22.66 -7.39 -11.84
CA THR A 98 21.74 -6.32 -12.26
C THR A 98 20.47 -6.91 -12.88
N LEU A 99 19.35 -6.17 -12.85
CA LEU A 99 18.10 -6.61 -13.48
C LEU A 99 18.31 -6.87 -14.99
N ALA A 100 17.85 -8.02 -15.47
CA ALA A 100 17.77 -8.27 -16.90
C ALA A 100 16.72 -7.34 -17.50
N ASN A 101 17.04 -6.66 -18.61
CA ASN A 101 16.09 -5.79 -19.28
C ASN A 101 14.98 -6.68 -19.87
N LYS A 102 13.73 -6.47 -19.44
CA LYS A 102 12.57 -7.23 -19.96
C LYS A 102 12.07 -6.69 -21.32
N PHE A 103 12.56 -5.51 -21.73
CA PHE A 103 12.13 -4.76 -22.91
C PHE A 103 13.22 -4.57 -23.99
N ALA A 104 14.28 -5.39 -23.96
CA ALA A 104 15.31 -5.40 -25.00
C ALA A 104 15.12 -6.56 -25.97
#